data_AF-A0A5J4VAG2-F1
#
_entry.id   AF-A0A5J4VAG2-F1
#
_cell.length_a   1.000
_cell.length_b   1.000
_cell.length_c   1.000
_cell.angle_alpha   90.00
_cell.angle_beta   90.00
_cell.angle_gamma   90.00
#
_symmetry.space_group_name_H-M   'P 1'
#
loop_
_entity.id
_entity.type
_entity.pdbx_description
1 polymer ?
#
loop_
_entity_poly.entity_id
_entity_poly.type
_entity_poly.pdbx_seq_one_letter_code
_entity_poly.pdbx_strand_id
1 'polypeptide(L)'
;MECKLKLEEKDKIHAQLKEILKRQPGVEASKQLNALQVAMRERTKQLKAMAAELNLAHAQLEEYQYEIQSKTQENLELKQKYFALKKSEYVFHEKEREEKEKSRGANSTAIVPTGPRFVGGGFSLNHV
;
A
#
# COMPACT_ATOMS: atom_id res chain seq x y z
N MET A 1 -7.68 -91.40 -17.46
CA MET A 1 -6.78 -90.38 -18.04
C MET A 1 -7.50 -89.07 -18.39
N GLU A 2 -8.71 -89.11 -18.96
CA GLU A 2 -9.47 -87.92 -19.37
C GLU A 2 -9.66 -86.83 -18.29
N CYS A 3 -9.93 -87.19 -17.03
CA CYS A 3 -10.11 -86.19 -15.97
C CYS A 3 -8.84 -85.37 -15.66
N LYS A 4 -7.65 -85.98 -15.75
CA LYS A 4 -6.39 -85.26 -15.52
C LYS A 4 -6.12 -84.26 -16.66
N LEU A 5 -6.37 -84.67 -17.90
CA LEU A 5 -6.23 -83.81 -19.08
C LEU A 5 -7.19 -82.61 -19.03
N LYS A 6 -8.45 -82.83 -18.62
CA LYS A 6 -9.44 -81.74 -18.45
C LYS A 6 -9.05 -80.75 -17.34
N LEU A 7 -8.39 -81.23 -16.29
CA LEU A 7 -7.89 -80.38 -15.20
C LEU A 7 -6.72 -79.52 -15.66
N GLU A 8 -5.76 -80.12 -16.37
CA GLU A 8 -4.61 -79.41 -16.94
C GLU A 8 -5.03 -78.34 -17.96
N GLU A 9 -6.02 -78.62 -18.81
CA GLU A 9 -6.58 -77.63 -19.73
C GLU A 9 -7.25 -76.47 -18.98
N LYS A 10 -8.02 -76.76 -17.93
CA LYS A 10 -8.67 -75.75 -17.07
C LYS A 10 -7.64 -74.85 -16.40
N ASP A 11 -6.58 -75.42 -15.84
CA ASP A 11 -5.52 -74.67 -15.19
C ASP A 11 -4.74 -73.79 -16.17
N LYS A 12 -4.51 -74.30 -17.39
CA LYS A 12 -3.86 -73.55 -18.47
C LYS A 12 -4.72 -72.37 -18.94
N ILE A 13 -6.02 -72.58 -19.14
CA ILE A 13 -6.97 -71.52 -19.51
C ILE A 13 -7.06 -70.46 -18.39
N HIS A 14 -7.07 -70.88 -17.13
CA HIS A 14 -7.09 -69.96 -15.99
C HIS A 14 -5.81 -69.14 -15.85
N ALA A 15 -4.65 -69.73 -16.10
CA ALA A 15 -3.37 -69.01 -16.13
C ALA A 15 -3.32 -67.98 -17.27
N GLN A 16 -3.81 -68.35 -18.45
CA GLN A 16 -3.92 -67.46 -19.61
C GLN A 16 -4.88 -66.29 -19.34
N LEU A 17 -6.05 -66.55 -18.73
CA LEU A 17 -7.00 -65.52 -18.33
C LEU A 17 -6.39 -64.53 -17.33
N LYS A 18 -5.68 -65.02 -16.31
CA LYS A 18 -4.97 -64.16 -15.36
C LYS A 18 -3.91 -63.29 -16.02
N GLU A 19 -3.18 -63.83 -16.99
CA GLU A 19 -2.15 -63.10 -17.74
C GLU A 19 -2.76 -62.02 -18.64
N ILE A 20 -3.90 -62.31 -19.29
CA ILE A 20 -4.65 -61.32 -20.08
C ILE A 20 -5.24 -60.23 -19.17
N LEU A 21 -5.72 -60.59 -17.97
CA LEU A 21 -6.29 -59.65 -17.00
C LEU A 21 -5.24 -58.65 -16.48
N LYS A 22 -4.01 -59.13 -16.21
CA LYS A 22 -2.87 -58.29 -15.82
C LYS A 22 -2.50 -57.25 -16.89
N ARG A 23 -2.87 -57.49 -18.15
CA ARG A 23 -2.56 -56.62 -19.30
C ARG A 23 -3.67 -55.63 -19.62
N GLN A 24 -4.72 -55.49 -18.81
CA GLN A 24 -5.80 -54.53 -19.13
C GLN A 24 -5.39 -53.08 -18.81
N PRO A 25 -5.11 -52.23 -19.82
CA PRO A 25 -4.76 -50.82 -19.62
C PRO A 25 -5.94 -50.00 -19.04
N GLY A 26 -7.17 -50.52 -19.08
CA GLY A 26 -8.37 -49.79 -18.65
C GLY A 26 -8.40 -49.44 -17.16
N VAL A 27 -7.88 -50.32 -16.29
CA VAL A 27 -7.88 -50.08 -14.83
C VAL A 27 -6.80 -49.09 -14.43
N GLU A 28 -5.60 -49.20 -15.00
CA GLU A 28 -4.50 -48.25 -14.76
C GLU A 28 -4.78 -46.88 -15.37
N ALA A 29 -5.29 -46.83 -16.61
CA ALA A 29 -5.69 -45.58 -17.25
C ALA A 29 -6.81 -44.89 -16.48
N SER A 30 -7.81 -45.62 -15.97
CA SER A 30 -8.89 -45.04 -15.14
C SER A 30 -8.36 -44.47 -13.82
N LYS A 31 -7.39 -45.15 -13.19
CA LYS A 31 -6.74 -44.64 -11.96
C LYS A 31 -5.97 -43.36 -12.23
N GLN A 32 -5.20 -43.30 -13.32
CA GLN A 32 -4.46 -42.11 -13.72
C GLN A 32 -5.41 -40.95 -14.07
N LEU A 33 -6.49 -41.22 -14.82
CA LEU A 33 -7.51 -40.24 -15.16
C LEU A 33 -8.17 -39.66 -13.90
N ASN A 34 -8.51 -40.53 -12.94
CA ASN A 34 -9.10 -40.09 -11.67
C ASN A 34 -8.13 -39.23 -10.85
N ALA A 35 -6.87 -39.66 -10.74
CA ALA A 35 -5.84 -38.87 -10.06
C ALA A 35 -5.63 -37.49 -10.69
N LEU A 36 -5.59 -37.42 -12.03
CA LEU A 36 -5.51 -36.16 -12.78
C LEU A 36 -6.76 -35.31 -12.58
N GLN A 37 -7.95 -35.90 -12.58
CA GLN A 37 -9.19 -35.17 -12.34
C GLN A 37 -9.23 -34.57 -10.93
N VAL A 38 -8.78 -35.30 -9.91
CA VAL A 38 -8.65 -34.80 -8.53
C VAL A 38 -7.62 -33.67 -8.47
N ALA A 39 -6.44 -33.87 -9.06
CA ALA A 39 -5.42 -32.83 -9.13
C ALA A 39 -5.93 -31.57 -9.85
N MET A 40 -6.71 -31.73 -10.92
CA MET A 40 -7.29 -30.62 -11.65
C MET A 40 -8.31 -29.85 -10.82
N ARG A 41 -9.20 -30.53 -10.09
CA ARG A 41 -10.13 -29.88 -9.17
C ARG A 41 -9.39 -29.07 -8.10
N GLU A 42 -8.31 -29.63 -7.55
CA GLU A 42 -7.52 -28.94 -6.53
C GLU A 42 -6.79 -27.72 -7.10
N ARG A 43 -6.19 -27.85 -8.29
CA ARG A 43 -5.62 -26.71 -9.02
C ARG A 43 -6.67 -25.63 -9.32
N THR A 44 -7.90 -26.02 -9.69
CA THR A 44 -8.99 -25.06 -9.90
C THR A 44 -9.37 -24.33 -8.60
N LYS A 45 -9.38 -25.01 -7.44
CA LYS A 45 -9.61 -24.33 -6.15
C LYS A 45 -8.50 -23.33 -5.83
N GLN A 46 -7.23 -23.73 -6.01
CA GLN A 46 -6.09 -22.85 -5.81
C GLN A 46 -6.17 -21.60 -6.70
N LEU A 47 -6.51 -21.78 -7.99
CA LEU A 47 -6.69 -20.66 -8.91
C LEU A 47 -7.82 -19.72 -8.48
N LYS A 48 -8.93 -20.25 -7.97
CA LYS A 48 -10.03 -19.43 -7.43
C LYS A 48 -9.60 -18.64 -6.19
N ALA A 49 -8.83 -19.26 -5.29
CA ALA A 49 -8.29 -18.58 -4.11
C ALA A 49 -7.33 -17.45 -4.51
N MET A 50 -6.37 -17.73 -5.41
CA MET A 50 -5.45 -16.72 -5.93
C MET A 50 -6.17 -15.58 -6.65
N ALA A 51 -7.22 -15.88 -7.42
CA ALA A 51 -8.03 -14.84 -8.07
C ALA A 51 -8.74 -13.95 -7.04
N ALA A 52 -9.25 -14.52 -5.95
CA ALA A 52 -9.85 -13.76 -4.87
C ALA A 52 -8.82 -12.89 -4.12
N GLU A 53 -7.64 -13.42 -3.84
CA GLU A 53 -6.53 -12.66 -3.24
C GLU A 53 -6.09 -11.50 -4.14
N LEU A 54 -5.98 -11.73 -5.45
CA LEU A 54 -5.63 -10.70 -6.43
C LEU A 54 -6.71 -9.60 -6.49
N ASN A 55 -7.98 -9.97 -6.47
CA ASN A 55 -9.08 -9.00 -6.42
C ASN A 55 -9.05 -8.17 -5.13
N LEU A 56 -8.75 -8.78 -3.98
CA LEU A 56 -8.61 -8.07 -2.72
C LEU A 56 -7.43 -7.08 -2.77
N ALA A 57 -6.28 -7.53 -3.28
CA ALA A 57 -5.10 -6.68 -3.43
C ALA A 57 -5.35 -5.49 -4.37
N HIS A 58 -6.09 -5.72 -5.47
CA HIS A 58 -6.53 -4.63 -6.34
C HIS A 58 -7.43 -3.62 -5.63
N ALA A 59 -8.42 -4.08 -4.87
CA ALA A 59 -9.29 -3.20 -4.09
C ALA A 59 -8.49 -2.37 -3.06
N GLN A 60 -7.52 -2.99 -2.38
CA GLN A 60 -6.63 -2.30 -1.45
C GLN A 60 -5.77 -1.23 -2.15
N LEU A 61 -5.27 -1.51 -3.35
CA LEU A 61 -4.52 -0.52 -4.13
C LEU A 61 -5.39 0.68 -4.51
N GLU A 62 -6.63 0.45 -4.92
CA GLU A 62 -7.58 1.54 -5.23
C GLU A 62 -7.88 2.38 -3.99
N GLU A 63 -8.07 1.75 -2.83
CA GLU A 63 -8.26 2.44 -1.55
C GLU A 63 -7.04 3.29 -1.19
N TYR A 64 -5.83 2.74 -1.25
CA TYR A 64 -4.60 3.51 -0.99
C TYR A 64 -4.39 4.66 -1.97
N GLN A 65 -4.71 4.48 -3.26
CA GLN A 65 -4.64 5.56 -4.24
C GLN A 65 -5.60 6.70 -3.85
N TYR A 66 -6.82 6.36 -3.44
CA TYR A 66 -7.80 7.35 -2.98
C TYR A 66 -7.32 8.06 -1.70
N GLU A 67 -6.79 7.32 -0.71
CA GLU A 67 -6.26 7.89 0.52
C GLU A 67 -5.10 8.85 0.25
N ILE A 68 -4.17 8.48 -0.63
CA ILE A 68 -3.05 9.35 -1.02
C ILE A 68 -3.57 10.64 -1.63
N GLN A 69 -4.54 10.56 -2.55
CA GLN A 69 -5.13 11.75 -3.17
C GLN A 69 -5.84 12.64 -2.14
N SER A 70 -6.66 12.04 -1.27
CA SER A 70 -7.36 12.73 -0.19
C SER A 70 -6.40 13.44 0.75
N LYS A 71 -5.35 12.75 1.22
CA LYS A 71 -4.33 13.33 2.11
C LYS A 71 -3.50 14.40 1.43
N THR A 72 -3.22 14.26 0.13
CA THR A 72 -2.54 15.29 -0.65
C THR A 72 -3.38 16.55 -0.73
N GLN A 73 -4.68 16.42 -0.97
CA GLN A 73 -5.62 17.53 -1.00
C GLN A 73 -5.75 18.21 0.38
N GLU A 74 -5.93 17.42 1.45
CA GLU A 74 -5.97 17.91 2.83
C GLU A 74 -4.69 18.71 3.18
N ASN A 75 -3.52 18.20 2.79
CA ASN A 75 -2.25 18.88 3.01
C ASN A 75 -2.16 20.21 2.26
N LEU A 76 -2.63 20.26 1.01
CA LEU A 76 -2.66 21.47 0.20
C LEU A 76 -3.57 22.52 0.85
N GLU A 77 -4.77 22.13 1.27
CA GLU A 77 -5.71 23.01 1.96
C GLU A 77 -5.16 23.55 3.27
N LEU A 78 -4.51 22.70 4.07
CA LEU A 78 -3.85 23.12 5.32
C LEU A 78 -2.73 24.12 5.05
N LYS A 79 -1.91 23.91 4.02
CA LYS A 79 -0.87 24.88 3.61
C LYS A 79 -1.49 26.21 3.20
N GLN A 80 -2.53 26.18 2.37
CA GLN A 80 -3.23 27.40 1.95
C GLN A 80 -3.78 28.18 3.15
N LYS A 81 -4.47 27.50 4.08
CA LYS A 81 -4.99 28.10 5.32
C LYS A 81 -3.86 28.68 6.17
N TYR A 82 -2.76 27.95 6.35
CA TYR A 82 -1.60 28.39 7.11
C TYR A 82 -0.97 29.66 6.52
N PHE A 83 -0.71 29.69 5.21
CA PHE A 83 -0.13 30.87 4.56
C PHE A 83 -1.07 32.07 4.56
N ALA A 84 -2.38 31.85 4.39
CA ALA A 84 -3.38 32.91 4.51
C ALA A 84 -3.38 33.53 5.93
N LEU A 85 -3.36 32.68 6.96
CA LEU A 85 -3.27 33.13 8.36
C LEU A 85 -1.96 33.88 8.62
N LYS A 86 -0.82 33.35 8.16
CA LYS A 86 0.47 34.02 8.35
C LYS A 86 0.52 35.39 7.66
N LYS A 87 -0.08 35.51 6.48
CA LYS A 87 -0.19 36.77 5.76
C LYS A 87 -1.10 37.77 6.49
N SER A 88 -2.24 37.33 7.04
CA SER A 88 -3.13 38.22 7.79
C SER A 88 -2.51 38.70 9.11
N GLU A 89 -1.79 37.83 9.84
CA GLU A 89 -1.01 38.21 11.02
C GLU A 89 0.00 39.31 10.73
N TYR A 90 0.76 39.16 9.63
CA TYR A 90 1.76 40.15 9.22
C TYR A 90 1.13 41.51 8.94
N VAL A 91 0.05 41.53 8.15
CA VAL A 91 -0.70 42.75 7.82
C VAL A 91 -1.32 43.38 9.09
N PHE A 92 -1.82 42.57 10.02
CA PHE A 92 -2.35 43.06 11.29
C PHE A 92 -1.27 43.75 12.13
N HIS A 93 -0.10 43.12 12.27
CA HIS A 93 1.02 43.70 13.01
C HIS A 93 1.61 44.95 12.34
N GLU A 94 1.66 45.02 11.00
CA GLU A 94 2.05 46.24 10.29
C GLU A 94 1.08 47.40 10.59
N LYS A 95 -0.23 47.15 10.49
CA LYS A 95 -1.26 48.17 10.81
C LYS A 95 -1.17 48.63 12.25
N GLU A 96 -1.03 47.71 13.20
CA GLU A 96 -0.88 48.04 14.63
C GLU A 96 0.38 48.88 14.89
N ARG A 97 1.47 48.61 14.17
CA ARG A 97 2.70 49.41 14.26
C ARG A 97 2.50 50.81 13.67
N GLU A 98 1.86 50.93 12.50
CA GLU A 98 1.53 52.23 11.91
C GLU A 98 0.62 53.08 12.82
N GLU A 99 -0.37 52.46 13.48
CA GLU A 99 -1.26 53.14 14.43
C GLU A 99 -0.50 53.61 15.69
N LYS A 100 0.44 52.80 16.19
CA LYS A 100 1.35 53.19 17.29
C LYS A 100 2.30 54.32 16.88
N GLU A 101 2.79 54.34 15.64
CA GLU A 101 3.64 55.42 15.14
C GLU A 101 2.85 56.73 14.93
N LYS A 102 1.63 56.66 14.38
CA LYS A 102 0.73 57.82 14.22
C LYS A 102 0.31 58.44 15.56
N SER A 103 0.05 57.62 16.58
CA SER A 103 -0.29 58.09 17.94
C SER A 103 0.92 58.67 18.69
N ARG A 104 2.15 58.21 18.43
CA ARG A 104 3.39 58.79 18.99
C ARG A 104 3.77 60.13 18.36
N GLY A 105 3.50 60.31 17.05
CA GLY A 105 3.76 61.56 16.34
C GLY A 105 2.97 62.77 16.85
N ALA A 106 1.89 62.56 17.62
CA ALA A 106 1.10 63.63 18.22
C ALA A 106 1.63 64.09 19.61
N ASN A 107 2.53 63.35 20.26
CA ASN A 107 2.91 63.59 21.67
C ASN A 107 4.42 63.55 21.99
N SER A 108 5.31 63.62 20.99
CA SER A 108 6.77 63.64 21.25
C SER A 108 7.42 64.99 20.89
N THR A 109 7.43 65.93 21.84
CA THR A 109 8.48 66.95 21.90
C THR A 109 9.78 66.25 22.29
N ALA A 110 10.62 65.98 21.29
CA ALA A 110 11.87 65.24 21.46
C ALA A 110 12.89 66.05 22.27
N ILE A 111 13.19 65.61 23.49
CA ILE A 111 14.41 65.99 24.21
C ILE A 111 15.55 65.18 23.58
N VAL A 112 16.46 65.86 22.88
CA VAL A 112 17.66 65.25 22.28
C VAL A 112 18.68 64.95 23.38
N PRO A 113 19.06 63.69 23.64
CA PRO A 113 20.16 63.40 24.55
C PRO A 113 21.50 63.60 23.80
N THR A 114 22.30 64.54 24.29
CA THR A 114 23.63 64.92 23.80
C THR A 114 24.76 63.99 24.26
N GLY A 115 24.46 62.70 24.49
CA GLY A 115 25.42 61.70 24.98
C GLY A 115 25.81 60.65 23.92
N PRO A 116 26.98 60.00 24.08
CA PRO A 116 27.45 58.96 23.14
C PRO A 116 26.47 57.79 23.10
N ARG A 117 26.02 57.44 21.89
CA ARG A 117 25.03 56.37 21.67
C ARG A 117 25.77 55.04 21.49
N PHE A 118 25.49 54.10 22.38
CA PHE A 118 25.92 52.72 22.26
C PHE A 118 24.78 51.89 21.67
N VAL A 119 25.02 51.27 20.52
CA VAL A 119 24.18 50.19 20.01
C VAL A 119 24.82 48.87 20.47
N GLY A 120 24.00 47.96 21.03
CA GLY A 120 24.46 46.76 21.75
C GLY A 120 25.62 46.03 21.05
N GLY A 121 26.69 45.79 21.81
CA GLY A 121 27.97 45.26 21.30
C GLY A 121 29.22 45.95 21.86
N GLY A 122 29.07 47.03 22.66
CA GLY A 122 30.18 47.69 23.37
C GLY A 122 30.92 48.76 22.58
N PHE A 123 30.47 49.13 21.37
CA PHE A 123 31.08 50.19 20.56
C PHE A 123 30.24 51.48 20.59
N SER A 124 30.88 52.62 20.87
CA SER A 124 30.28 53.95 20.80
C SER A 124 30.44 54.54 19.40
N LEU A 125 29.34 55.02 18.81
CA LEU A 125 29.39 55.86 17.62
C LEU A 125 29.78 57.28 18.06
N ASN A 126 31.08 57.60 17.99
CA ASN A 126 31.52 58.99 17.98
C ASN A 126 31.49 59.47 16.52
N HIS A 127 30.71 60.51 16.26
CA HIS A 127 30.83 61.24 14.99
C HIS A 127 32.15 62.01 15.04
N VAL A 128 32.88 61.98 13.91
CA VAL A 128 34.21 62.59 13.71
C VAL A 128 34.29 64.01 14.29
#